data_AF-S6A341-F1
#
_entry.id   AF-S6A341-F1
#
_cell.length_a   1.000
_cell.length_b   1.000
_cell.length_c   1.000
_cell.angle_alpha   90.00
_cell.angle_beta   90.00
_cell.angle_gamma   90.00
#
_symmetry.space_group_name_H-M   'P 1'
#
loop_
_entity.id
_entity.type
_entity.pdbx_description
1 polymer ?
#
loop_
_entity_poly.entity_id
_entity_poly.type
_entity_poly.pdbx_seq_one_letter_code
_entity_poly.pdbx_strand_id
1 'polypeptide(L)'
;MSAIIPISPDTINDKYIAFRYKDKARFTRYKIIGDDYTEERLKERIAEREFIKTPDVKKRIGNIIDMNTNTKVKESKSYKFWATKHNLNTMAESVFISESMILNLLNSLTSIFKKRLMKDNICKIKSELLIRRCRSFMPLWNKFIPLKIQGVLQGI
;
A
#
# COMPACT_ATOMS: atom_id res chain seq x y z
N MET A 1 16.49 35.46 41.00
CA MET A 1 16.68 35.25 39.55
C MET A 1 17.36 33.91 39.34
N SER A 2 16.61 32.84 39.12
CA SER A 2 17.18 31.53 38.80
C SER A 2 17.51 31.48 37.31
N ALA A 3 18.80 31.64 36.97
CA ALA A 3 19.28 31.49 35.61
C ALA A 3 19.10 30.03 35.17
N ILE A 4 18.27 29.81 34.15
CA ILE A 4 18.13 28.50 33.51
C ILE A 4 19.35 28.34 32.60
N ILE A 5 20.39 27.65 33.08
CA ILE A 5 21.56 27.35 32.25
C ILE A 5 21.22 26.20 31.31
N PRO A 6 21.53 26.28 30.00
CA PRO A 6 21.24 25.20 29.06
C PRO A 6 22.18 24.01 29.30
N ILE A 7 21.61 22.86 29.69
CA ILE A 7 22.31 21.58 29.89
C ILE A 7 21.87 20.62 28.77
N SER A 8 22.83 20.05 28.04
CA SER A 8 22.63 19.03 27.00
C SER A 8 22.87 17.63 27.58
N PRO A 9 21.98 16.64 27.38
CA PRO A 9 22.23 15.27 27.77
C PRO A 9 23.14 14.58 26.74
N ASP A 10 24.28 14.05 27.20
CA ASP A 10 25.20 13.26 26.40
C ASP A 10 25.20 11.82 26.96
N THR A 11 24.78 10.82 26.19
CA THR A 11 24.56 9.43 26.68
C THR A 11 25.64 8.47 26.20
N ILE A 12 26.38 7.83 27.13
CA ILE A 12 27.06 6.55 26.91
C ILE A 12 27.00 5.71 28.21
N ASN A 13 26.37 4.53 28.11
CA ASN A 13 26.25 3.38 29.03
C ASN A 13 24.89 3.16 29.73
N ASP A 14 24.44 1.90 29.56
CA ASP A 14 23.10 1.28 29.64
C ASP A 14 22.31 1.39 30.94
N LYS A 15 22.64 2.33 31.84
CA LYS A 15 21.98 2.44 33.14
C LYS A 15 21.91 3.86 33.71
N TYR A 16 22.76 4.79 33.26
CA TYR A 16 22.90 6.12 33.89
C TYR A 16 22.91 7.24 32.85
N ILE A 17 22.05 8.26 33.06
CA ILE A 17 22.20 9.54 32.36
C ILE A 17 23.34 10.29 33.02
N ALA A 18 24.26 10.77 32.19
CA ALA A 18 25.32 11.66 32.59
C ALA A 18 25.08 13.04 31.97
N PHE A 19 25.28 14.09 32.76
CA PHE A 19 25.19 15.47 32.27
C PHE A 19 26.58 16.09 32.28
N ARG A 20 26.90 16.84 31.22
CA ARG A 20 28.11 17.67 31.16
C ARG A 20 27.74 19.14 31.13
N TYR A 21 28.40 19.90 31.99
CA TYR A 21 28.34 21.36 31.94
C TYR A 21 29.42 21.87 31.01
N LYS A 22 29.14 22.94 30.24
CA LYS A 22 30.08 23.50 29.25
C LYS A 22 31.45 23.81 29.84
N ASP A 23 31.48 24.30 31.07
CA ASP A 23 32.71 24.76 31.73
C ASP A 23 33.37 23.69 32.60
N LYS A 24 32.87 22.44 32.58
CA LYS A 24 33.39 21.34 33.40
C LYS A 24 33.98 20.22 32.55
N ALA A 25 35.16 19.75 32.97
CA ALA A 25 35.87 18.66 32.32
C ALA A 25 35.28 17.27 32.62
N ARG A 26 34.48 17.11 33.68
CA ARG A 26 33.93 15.83 34.12
C ARG A 26 32.40 15.82 34.08
N PHE A 27 31.82 14.67 33.77
CA PHE A 27 30.38 14.42 33.80
C PHE A 27 29.88 14.23 35.24
N THR A 28 28.65 14.70 35.52
CA THR A 28 27.92 14.34 36.74
C THR A 28 26.98 13.18 36.41
N ARG A 29 27.08 12.07 37.16
CA ARG A 29 26.16 10.93 37.03
C ARG A 29 24.87 11.20 37.80
N TYR A 30 23.71 10.98 37.17
CA TYR A 30 22.40 11.07 37.81
C TYR A 30 21.86 9.67 38.19
N LYS A 31 20.81 9.61 39.03
CA LYS A 31 20.17 8.35 39.47
C LYS A 31 19.57 7.58 38.29
N ILE A 32 19.54 6.26 38.40
CA ILE A 32 18.99 5.31 37.41
C ILE A 32 17.53 5.68 37.13
N ILE A 33 17.17 5.80 35.85
CA ILE A 33 15.83 6.23 35.39
C ILE A 33 14.76 5.16 35.67
N GLY A 34 15.16 3.88 35.74
CA GLY A 34 14.30 2.72 36.03
C GLY A 34 14.63 1.54 35.11
N ASP A 35 14.20 0.33 35.47
CA ASP A 35 14.50 -0.91 34.74
C ASP A 35 13.93 -0.91 33.30
N ASP A 36 12.90 -0.10 33.04
CA ASP A 36 12.28 0.04 31.73
C ASP A 36 13.19 0.74 30.70
N TYR A 37 14.21 1.48 31.11
CA TYR A 37 15.07 2.29 30.22
C TYR A 37 16.37 1.58 29.80
N THR A 38 16.45 0.26 29.96
CA THR A 38 17.54 -0.56 29.44
C THR A 38 17.50 -0.65 27.92
N GLU A 39 18.66 -0.82 27.27
CA GLU A 39 18.73 -0.94 25.82
C GLU A 39 17.87 -2.10 25.28
N GLU A 40 17.84 -3.21 26.00
CA GLU A 40 17.06 -4.40 25.63
C GLU A 40 15.56 -4.10 25.62
N ARG A 41 15.03 -3.44 26.67
CA ARG A 41 13.62 -3.00 26.72
C ARG A 41 13.27 -1.93 25.70
N LEU A 42 14.21 -1.06 25.35
CA LEU A 42 14.02 -0.05 24.30
C LEU A 42 13.97 -0.71 22.92
N LYS A 43 14.85 -1.66 22.64
CA LYS A 43 14.85 -2.46 21.40
C LYS A 43 13.56 -3.29 21.29
N GLU A 44 13.11 -3.93 22.37
CA GLU A 44 11.85 -4.67 22.44
C GLU A 44 10.65 -3.77 22.12
N ARG A 45 10.55 -2.59 22.74
CA ARG A 45 9.46 -1.64 22.46
C ARG A 45 9.47 -1.09 21.04
N ILE A 46 10.65 -0.89 20.44
CA ILE A 46 10.75 -0.47 19.03
C ILE A 46 10.23 -1.60 18.13
N ALA A 47 10.66 -2.84 18.36
CA ALA A 47 10.17 -3.99 17.60
C ALA A 47 8.65 -4.19 17.76
N GLU A 48 8.12 -4.16 18.98
CA GLU A 48 6.68 -4.25 19.25
C GLU A 48 5.89 -3.14 18.53
N ARG A 49 6.42 -1.92 18.49
CA ARG A 49 5.79 -0.80 17.79
C ARG A 49 5.74 -1.01 16.27
N GLU A 50 6.72 -1.69 15.68
CA GLU A 50 6.69 -2.08 14.26
C GLU A 50 5.61 -3.14 13.98
N PHE A 51 5.32 -4.02 14.96
CA PHE A 51 4.28 -5.05 14.85
C PHE A 51 2.87 -4.54 15.12
N ILE A 52 2.72 -3.47 15.92
CA ILE A 52 1.44 -2.79 16.11
C ILE A 52 1.12 -2.03 14.80
N LYS A 53 0.52 -2.74 13.85
CA LYS A 53 -0.18 -2.13 12.73
C LYS A 53 -1.31 -1.30 13.30
N THR A 54 -1.09 -0.01 13.51
CA THR A 54 -2.18 0.92 13.75
C THR A 54 -3.22 0.67 12.66
N PRO A 55 -4.49 0.40 13.00
CA PRO A 55 -5.51 0.18 12.00
C PRO A 55 -5.46 1.34 11.03
N ASP A 56 -5.50 1.02 9.74
CA ASP A 56 -5.36 2.00 8.66
C ASP A 56 -6.58 2.92 8.74
N VAL A 57 -6.48 3.97 9.56
CA VAL A 57 -7.50 4.98 9.68
C VAL A 57 -7.52 5.62 8.31
N LYS A 58 -8.54 5.28 7.50
CA LYS A 58 -8.81 5.92 6.22
C LYS A 58 -8.73 7.42 6.48
N LYS A 59 -7.62 8.04 6.08
CA LYS A 59 -7.39 9.46 6.32
C LYS A 59 -8.55 10.18 5.66
N ARG A 60 -9.44 10.75 6.48
CA ARG A 60 -10.54 11.55 5.96
C ARG A 60 -9.89 12.76 5.30
N ILE A 61 -10.14 12.93 4.01
CA ILE A 61 -9.68 14.10 3.27
C ILE A 61 -10.19 15.33 4.03
N GLY A 62 -9.29 16.26 4.35
CA GLY A 62 -9.67 17.50 5.02
C GLY A 62 -10.61 18.35 4.17
N ASN A 63 -11.36 19.25 4.78
CA ASN A 63 -12.16 20.22 4.04
C ASN A 63 -11.28 21.41 3.64
N ILE A 64 -11.42 21.85 2.38
CA ILE A 64 -10.75 23.06 1.90
C ILE A 64 -11.43 24.27 2.55
N ILE A 65 -10.64 25.16 3.15
CA ILE A 65 -11.12 26.39 3.78
C ILE A 65 -11.33 27.44 2.69
N ASP A 66 -12.54 27.99 2.59
CA ASP A 66 -12.77 29.12 1.71
C ASP A 66 -12.16 30.41 2.30
N MET A 67 -11.23 31.00 1.54
CA MET A 67 -10.49 32.20 1.90
C MET A 67 -11.35 33.47 1.87
N ASN A 68 -12.43 33.47 1.10
CA ASN A 68 -13.27 34.66 0.88
C ASN A 68 -14.35 34.81 1.95
N THR A 69 -14.85 33.70 2.49
CA THR A 69 -15.91 33.69 3.50
C THR A 69 -15.38 33.67 4.93
N ASN A 70 -14.22 33.07 5.17
CA ASN A 70 -13.70 32.88 6.53
C ASN A 70 -13.22 34.21 7.16
N THR A 71 -13.83 34.60 8.29
CA THR A 71 -13.50 35.85 8.97
C THR A 71 -12.06 35.85 9.53
N LYS A 72 -11.59 34.73 10.06
CA LYS A 72 -10.23 34.59 10.63
C LYS A 72 -9.12 34.83 9.61
N VAL A 73 -9.37 34.46 8.35
CA VAL A 73 -8.45 34.69 7.22
C VAL A 73 -8.36 36.19 6.92
N LYS A 74 -9.46 36.93 7.03
CA LYS A 74 -9.50 38.38 6.83
C LYS A 74 -8.90 39.15 8.01
N GLU A 75 -9.17 38.69 9.22
CA GLU A 75 -8.72 39.31 10.47
C GLU A 75 -7.23 39.12 10.73
N SER A 76 -6.64 37.98 10.35
CA SER A 76 -5.25 37.67 10.69
C SER A 76 -4.41 37.16 9.51
N LYS A 77 -3.27 37.83 9.29
CA LYS A 77 -2.31 37.47 8.24
C LYS A 77 -1.70 36.08 8.45
N SER A 78 -1.44 35.70 9.70
CA SER A 78 -0.88 34.40 10.05
C SER A 78 -1.83 33.24 9.75
N TYR A 79 -3.13 33.41 10.04
CA TYR A 79 -4.13 32.39 9.72
C TYR A 79 -4.32 32.26 8.21
N LYS A 80 -4.28 33.37 7.46
CA LYS A 80 -4.29 33.33 5.99
C LYS A 80 -3.15 32.45 5.44
N PHE A 81 -1.93 32.62 5.95
CA PHE A 81 -0.78 31.81 5.51
C PHE A 81 -0.89 30.34 5.93
N TRP A 82 -1.38 30.08 7.13
CA TRP A 82 -1.63 28.70 7.56
C TRP A 82 -2.71 28.02 6.71
N ALA A 83 -3.81 28.73 6.45
CA ALA A 83 -4.93 28.22 5.65
C ALA A 83 -4.51 27.96 4.19
N THR A 84 -3.63 28.78 3.59
CA THR A 84 -3.16 28.53 2.22
C THR A 84 -2.33 27.26 2.19
N LYS A 85 -1.42 27.09 3.14
CA LYS A 85 -0.62 25.88 3.27
C LYS A 85 -1.48 24.64 3.51
N HIS A 86 -2.48 24.75 4.38
CA HIS A 86 -3.42 23.67 4.65
C HIS A 86 -4.20 23.26 3.40
N ASN A 87 -4.79 24.22 2.69
CA ASN A 87 -5.57 23.94 1.48
C ASN A 87 -4.73 23.26 0.39
N LEU A 88 -3.49 23.72 0.18
CA LEU A 88 -2.58 23.09 -0.77
C LEU A 88 -2.26 21.64 -0.37
N ASN A 89 -1.98 21.40 0.91
CA ASN A 89 -1.71 20.05 1.39
C ASN A 89 -2.94 19.14 1.23
N THR A 90 -4.13 19.62 1.57
CA THR A 90 -5.40 18.90 1.41
C THR A 90 -5.70 18.58 -0.06
N MET A 91 -5.40 19.50 -0.99
CA MET A 91 -5.50 19.24 -2.43
C MET A 91 -4.49 18.20 -2.91
N ALA A 92 -3.24 18.25 -2.42
CA ALA A 92 -2.24 17.26 -2.78
C ALA A 92 -2.64 15.85 -2.28
N GLU A 93 -3.17 15.76 -1.05
CA GLU A 93 -3.67 14.50 -0.49
C GLU A 93 -4.84 13.93 -1.30
N SER A 94 -5.78 14.77 -1.76
CA SER A 94 -6.91 14.30 -2.56
C SER A 94 -6.46 13.75 -3.93
N VAL A 95 -5.50 14.41 -4.58
CA VAL A 95 -4.89 13.93 -5.83
C VAL A 95 -4.22 12.59 -5.61
N PHE A 96 -3.36 12.48 -4.60
CA PHE A 96 -2.66 11.23 -4.29
C PHE A 96 -3.63 10.06 -4.04
N ILE A 97 -4.71 10.29 -3.28
CA ILE A 97 -5.72 9.26 -3.03
C ILE A 97 -6.40 8.86 -4.34
N SER A 98 -6.79 9.81 -5.18
CA SER A 98 -7.45 9.52 -6.46
C SER A 98 -6.55 8.72 -7.41
N GLU A 99 -5.27 9.08 -7.52
CA GLU A 99 -4.28 8.34 -8.31
C GLU A 99 -4.15 6.90 -7.82
N SER A 100 -3.99 6.71 -6.51
CA SER A 100 -3.88 5.38 -5.91
C SER A 100 -5.12 4.52 -6.19
N MET A 101 -6.31 5.13 -6.13
CA MET A 101 -7.57 4.45 -6.40
C MET A 101 -7.70 4.04 -7.87
N ILE A 102 -7.30 4.91 -8.79
CA ILE A 102 -7.30 4.63 -10.24
C ILE A 102 -6.33 3.49 -10.56
N LEU A 103 -5.11 3.52 -10.03
CA LEU A 103 -4.11 2.46 -10.23
C LEU A 103 -4.60 1.12 -9.71
N ASN A 104 -5.22 1.09 -8.53
CA ASN A 104 -5.79 -0.13 -7.97
C ASN A 104 -6.93 -0.69 -8.84
N LEU A 105 -7.79 0.18 -9.38
CA LEU A 105 -8.86 -0.23 -10.29
C LEU A 105 -8.30 -0.80 -11.60
N LEU A 106 -7.30 -0.13 -12.20
CA LEU A 106 -6.63 -0.61 -13.41
C LEU A 106 -5.96 -1.97 -13.19
N ASN A 107 -5.27 -2.16 -12.07
CA ASN A 107 -4.67 -3.44 -11.71
C ASN A 107 -5.72 -4.55 -11.53
N SER A 108 -6.86 -4.23 -10.92
CA SER A 108 -7.97 -5.17 -10.80
C SER A 108 -8.51 -5.57 -12.18
N LEU A 109 -8.78 -4.60 -13.05
CA LEU A 109 -9.29 -4.83 -14.41
C LEU A 109 -8.33 -5.66 -15.25
N THR A 110 -7.05 -5.29 -15.30
CA THR A 110 -6.01 -6.04 -16.02
C THR A 110 -5.94 -7.49 -15.55
N SER A 111 -6.08 -7.74 -14.24
CA SER A 111 -6.12 -9.11 -13.70
C SER A 111 -7.33 -9.91 -14.19
N ILE A 112 -8.50 -9.26 -14.32
CA ILE A 112 -9.73 -9.88 -14.83
C ILE A 112 -9.57 -10.23 -16.30
N PHE A 113 -9.06 -9.29 -17.11
CA PHE A 113 -8.77 -9.51 -18.52
C PHE A 113 -7.81 -10.69 -18.72
N LYS A 114 -6.71 -10.75 -17.95
CA LYS A 114 -5.76 -11.86 -18.00
C LYS A 114 -6.43 -13.20 -17.71
N LYS A 115 -7.29 -13.28 -16.68
CA LYS A 115 -8.06 -14.49 -16.36
C LYS A 115 -9.01 -14.89 -17.49
N ARG A 116 -9.64 -13.92 -18.14
CA ARG A 116 -10.57 -14.18 -19.26
C ARG A 116 -9.82 -14.73 -20.48
N LEU A 117 -8.71 -14.09 -20.87
CA LEU A 117 -7.84 -14.56 -21.95
C LEU A 117 -7.34 -15.99 -21.71
N MET A 118 -6.95 -16.32 -20.47
CA MET A 118 -6.55 -17.69 -20.10
C MET A 118 -7.70 -18.70 -20.32
N LYS A 119 -8.94 -18.36 -19.92
CA LYS A 119 -10.10 -19.22 -20.14
C LYS A 119 -10.40 -19.40 -21.63
N ASP A 120 -10.36 -18.33 -22.40
CA ASP A 120 -10.62 -18.36 -23.84
C ASP A 120 -9.58 -19.23 -24.56
N ASN A 121 -8.30 -19.11 -24.18
CA ASN A 121 -7.22 -19.96 -24.68
C ASN A 121 -7.46 -21.44 -24.35
N ILE A 122 -7.88 -21.76 -23.12
CA ILE A 122 -8.21 -23.14 -22.73
C ILE A 122 -9.38 -23.68 -23.55
N CYS A 123 -10.45 -22.90 -23.73
CA CYS A 123 -11.60 -23.28 -24.54
C CYS A 123 -11.20 -23.55 -25.99
N LYS A 124 -10.33 -22.69 -26.57
CA LYS A 124 -9.80 -22.86 -27.91
C LYS A 124 -8.95 -24.12 -28.05
N ILE A 125 -8.03 -24.38 -27.10
CA ILE A 125 -7.21 -25.60 -27.10
C ILE A 125 -8.11 -26.85 -26.99
N LYS A 126 -9.13 -26.83 -26.12
CA LYS A 126 -10.07 -27.95 -25.97
C LYS A 126 -10.86 -28.22 -27.24
N SER A 127 -11.35 -27.17 -27.92
CA SER A 127 -12.09 -27.34 -29.18
C SER A 127 -11.19 -27.86 -30.29
N GLU A 128 -9.95 -27.38 -30.40
CA GLU A 128 -8.95 -27.90 -31.35
C GLU A 128 -8.62 -29.37 -31.11
N LEU A 129 -8.43 -29.78 -29.85
CA LEU A 129 -8.21 -31.18 -29.48
C LEU A 129 -9.42 -32.06 -29.82
N LEU A 130 -10.64 -31.58 -29.56
CA LEU A 130 -11.88 -32.26 -29.94
C LEU A 130 -11.97 -32.44 -31.46
N ILE A 131 -11.72 -31.38 -32.23
CA ILE A 131 -11.72 -31.44 -33.71
C ILE A 131 -10.69 -32.46 -34.21
N ARG A 132 -9.46 -32.46 -33.65
CA ARG A 132 -8.42 -33.45 -33.99
C ARG A 132 -8.89 -34.87 -33.68
N ARG A 133 -9.50 -35.10 -32.51
CA ARG A 133 -10.03 -36.41 -32.13
C ARG A 133 -11.13 -36.87 -33.09
N CYS A 134 -12.09 -36.00 -33.43
CA CYS A 134 -13.12 -36.30 -34.42
C CYS A 134 -12.53 -36.64 -35.79
N ARG A 135 -11.54 -35.87 -36.27
CA ARG A 135 -10.85 -36.16 -37.54
C ARG A 135 -10.12 -37.50 -37.53
N SER A 136 -9.51 -37.89 -36.40
CA SER A 136 -8.82 -39.18 -36.29
C SER A 136 -9.77 -40.38 -36.27
N PHE A 137 -11.03 -40.20 -35.82
CA PHE A 137 -12.06 -41.23 -35.85
C PHE A 137 -12.77 -41.33 -37.21
N MET A 138 -12.83 -40.25 -38.00
CA MET A 138 -13.50 -40.20 -39.30
C MET A 138 -13.13 -41.34 -40.28
N PRO A 139 -11.85 -41.76 -40.43
CA PRO A 139 -11.46 -42.87 -41.29
C PRO A 139 -11.91 -44.25 -40.77
N LEU A 140 -12.10 -44.39 -39.46
CA LEU A 140 -12.62 -45.62 -38.83
C LEU A 140 -14.12 -45.77 -39.07
N TRP A 141 -14.86 -44.66 -39.11
CA TRP A 141 -16.29 -44.67 -39.42
C TRP A 141 -16.57 -45.13 -40.85
N ASN A 142 -15.72 -44.81 -41.82
CA ASN A 142 -15.83 -45.31 -43.21
C ASN A 142 -15.73 -46.83 -43.33
N LYS A 143 -15.14 -47.53 -42.33
CA LYS A 143 -15.08 -49.00 -42.28
C LYS A 143 -16.35 -49.64 -41.69
N PHE A 144 -17.19 -48.85 -41.03
CA PHE A 144 -18.44 -49.29 -40.38
C PHE A 144 -19.70 -48.85 -41.13
N ILE A 145 -19.57 -48.13 -42.25
CA ILE A 145 -20.70 -47.81 -43.13
C ILE A 145 -21.08 -49.09 -43.89
N PRO A 146 -22.30 -49.64 -43.71
CA PRO A 146 -22.74 -50.80 -44.48
C PRO A 146 -22.84 -50.43 -45.97
N LEU A 147 -22.29 -51.28 -46.84
CA LEU A 147 -22.19 -51.12 -48.30
C LEU A 147 -23.50 -50.67 -48.99
N LYS A 148 -24.67 -50.94 -48.38
CA LYS A 148 -25.98 -50.51 -48.87
C LYS A 148 -26.17 -48.98 -48.98
N ILE A 149 -25.42 -48.18 -48.21
CA ILE A 149 -25.57 -46.71 -48.20
C ILE A 149 -24.64 -46.02 -49.22
N GLN A 150 -23.55 -46.67 -49.64
CA GLN A 150 -22.57 -46.08 -50.57
C GLN A 150 -23.12 -45.92 -52.01
N GLY A 151 -24.03 -46.79 -52.45
CA GLY A 151 -24.67 -46.69 -53.76
C GLY A 151 -25.65 -45.52 -53.92
N VAL A 152 -26.14 -44.94 -52.82
CA VAL A 152 -27.09 -43.81 -52.83
C VAL A 152 -26.37 -42.46 -52.97
N LEU A 153 -25.09 -42.38 -52.56
CA LEU A 153 -24.31 -41.14 -52.58
C LEU A 153 -23.53 -40.89 -53.89
N GLN A 154 -23.49 -41.86 -54.80
CA GLN A 154 -22.82 -41.74 -56.12
C GLN A 154 -23.81 -41.60 -57.30
N GLY A 155 -25.11 -41.44 -57.02
CA GLY A 155 -26.19 -41.36 -58.01
C GLY A 155 -26.84 -39.99 -58.19
N ILE A 156 -26.12 -38.90 -57.87
CA ILE A 156 -26.46 -37.50 -58.20
C ILE A 156 -25.22 -36.86 -58.84
#